data_AF-A0A954U6L7-F1
#
_entry.id   AF-A0A954U6L7-F1
#
_cell.length_a   1.000
_cell.length_b   1.000
_cell.length_c   1.000
_cell.angle_alpha   90.00
_cell.angle_beta   90.00
_cell.angle_gamma   90.00
#
_symmetry.space_group_name_H-M   'P 1'
#
loop_
_entity.id
_entity.type
_entity.pdbx_description
1 polymer ?
#
loop_
_entity_poly.entity_id
_entity_poly.type
_entity_poly.pdbx_seq_one_letter_code
_entity_poly.pdbx_strand_id
1 'polypeptide(L)'
;GEPDFVKLFDYGLVKAFAPGVSQNPSQTRVVVGTPRFMAPERLNSPWLADPRVDIYSVGALAYYLLTAQLPPLVTVGDASEGEQPGVETLDLPPAVVDFGGILSVCMSVEPASRPSNMTSLLRELDSLTKKFPWTVGDSELWWSQHEEKLLKLVRAKRNQLPVDGDKLWRRAGK
;
A
#
# COMPACT_ATOMS: atom_id res chain seq x y z
N GLY A 1 -20.03 -10.31 -5.31
CA GLY A 1 -18.74 -10.32 -6.02
C GLY A 1 -18.08 -11.66 -5.78
N GLU A 2 -17.01 -11.99 -6.47
CA GLU A 2 -16.21 -13.17 -6.08
C GLU A 2 -15.46 -12.83 -4.77
N PRO A 3 -15.55 -13.70 -3.74
CA PRO A 3 -14.79 -13.54 -2.50
C PRO A 3 -13.29 -13.47 -2.77
N ASP A 4 -12.56 -12.68 -1.97
CA ASP A 4 -11.10 -12.50 -2.02
C ASP A 4 -10.51 -12.11 -3.39
N PHE A 5 -11.33 -11.51 -4.25
CA PHE A 5 -10.88 -11.00 -5.54
C PHE A 5 -10.61 -9.49 -5.48
N VAL A 6 -9.35 -9.09 -5.67
CA VAL A 6 -8.92 -7.68 -5.71
C VAL A 6 -8.65 -7.23 -7.14
N LYS A 7 -9.15 -6.06 -7.51
CA LYS A 7 -8.88 -5.40 -8.80
C LYS A 7 -8.11 -4.12 -8.57
N LEU A 8 -7.01 -3.96 -9.30
CA LEU A 8 -6.32 -2.68 -9.40
C LEU A 8 -7.02 -1.82 -10.45
N PHE A 9 -7.31 -0.57 -10.10
CA PHE A 9 -7.91 0.44 -10.97
C PHE A 9 -7.20 1.77 -10.77
N ASP A 10 -7.42 2.71 -11.69
CA ASP A 10 -6.78 4.03 -11.75
C ASP A 10 -5.29 4.01 -12.11
N TYR A 11 -5.04 3.90 -13.42
CA TYR A 11 -3.69 4.00 -14.00
C TYR A 11 -3.32 5.45 -14.38
N GLY A 12 -4.05 6.47 -13.89
CA GLY A 12 -3.90 7.87 -14.32
C GLY A 12 -2.52 8.48 -14.05
N LEU A 13 -1.70 7.83 -13.21
CA LEU A 13 -0.37 8.27 -12.80
C LEU A 13 0.76 7.32 -13.24
N VAL A 14 0.47 6.30 -14.06
CA VAL A 14 1.47 5.35 -14.54
C VAL A 14 2.50 6.06 -15.44
N LYS A 15 3.78 5.78 -15.22
CA LYS A 15 4.87 6.20 -16.09
C LYS A 15 5.49 4.99 -16.76
N ALA A 16 5.74 5.09 -18.06
CA ALA A 16 6.59 4.13 -18.76
C ALA A 16 8.07 4.45 -18.46
N PHE A 17 8.79 3.49 -17.88
CA PHE A 17 10.24 3.56 -17.74
C PHE A 17 10.87 2.93 -19.00
N ALA A 18 11.24 3.76 -19.97
CA ALA A 18 12.01 3.31 -21.13
C ALA A 18 13.51 3.48 -20.84
N PRO A 19 14.34 2.42 -20.96
CA PRO A 19 15.79 2.56 -20.81
C PRO A 19 16.33 3.49 -21.89
N GLY A 20 17.06 4.55 -21.47
CA GLY A 20 17.70 5.52 -22.38
C GLY A 20 16.95 6.85 -22.58
N VAL A 21 15.76 7.04 -22.01
CA VAL A 21 15.05 8.33 -22.06
C VAL A 21 15.39 9.15 -20.82
N SER A 22 16.18 10.21 -20.98
CA SER A 22 16.44 11.19 -19.92
C SER A 22 15.11 11.83 -19.48
N GLN A 23 14.72 11.59 -18.23
CA GLN A 23 13.57 12.25 -17.61
C GLN A 23 13.88 13.75 -17.49
N ASN A 24 13.10 14.60 -18.15
CA ASN A 24 13.34 16.03 -18.18
C ASN A 24 13.09 16.64 -16.78
N PRO A 25 14.13 17.16 -16.08
CA PRO A 25 14.04 17.58 -14.67
C PRO A 25 13.19 18.85 -14.46
N SER A 26 12.91 19.61 -15.52
CA SER A 26 12.26 20.93 -15.44
C SER A 26 10.73 20.90 -15.32
N GLN A 27 10.10 19.72 -15.28
CA GLN A 27 8.67 19.62 -14.99
C GLN A 27 8.49 19.49 -13.47
N THR A 28 8.23 20.60 -12.79
CA THR A 28 7.68 20.62 -11.44
C THR A 28 6.34 19.87 -11.46
N ARG A 29 6.38 18.56 -11.26
CA ARG A 29 5.18 17.73 -11.23
C ARG A 29 4.56 17.88 -9.85
N VAL A 30 3.30 18.33 -9.84
CA VAL A 30 2.45 18.24 -8.67
C VAL A 30 2.50 16.80 -8.19
N VAL A 31 2.88 16.59 -6.93
CA VAL A 31 2.78 15.29 -6.28
C VAL A 31 1.29 14.99 -6.14
N VAL A 32 0.75 14.23 -7.10
CA VAL A 32 -0.66 13.80 -7.08
C VAL A 32 -0.74 12.41 -6.47
N GLY A 33 -1.61 12.27 -5.47
CA GLY A 33 -1.95 11.01 -4.78
C GLY A 33 -1.97 11.18 -3.27
N THR A 34 -2.11 10.09 -2.51
CA THR A 34 -2.25 10.14 -1.05
C THR A 34 -0.88 10.05 -0.36
N PRO A 35 -0.32 11.14 0.22
CA PRO A 35 1.10 11.22 0.61
C PRO A 35 1.58 10.11 1.54
N ARG A 36 0.71 9.64 2.44
CA ARG A 36 1.03 8.57 3.41
C ARG A 36 1.27 7.19 2.79
N PHE A 37 0.77 6.98 1.57
CA PHE A 37 1.01 5.74 0.81
C PHE A 37 2.16 5.91 -0.20
N MET A 38 2.77 7.08 -0.28
CA MET A 38 3.87 7.33 -1.21
C MET A 38 5.21 7.05 -0.56
N ALA A 39 6.12 6.48 -1.37
CA ALA A 39 7.50 6.34 -0.97
C ALA A 39 8.16 7.71 -0.72
N PRO A 40 9.02 7.86 0.31
CA PRO A 40 9.64 9.14 0.67
C PRO A 40 10.42 9.79 -0.47
N GLU A 41 11.11 9.01 -1.29
CA GLU A 41 11.85 9.49 -2.45
C GLU A 41 10.93 10.06 -3.53
N ARG A 42 9.68 9.59 -3.62
CA ARG A 42 8.68 10.11 -4.58
C ARG A 42 8.16 11.49 -4.16
N LEU A 43 8.21 11.81 -2.87
CA LEU A 43 7.83 13.12 -2.34
C LEU A 43 8.96 14.16 -2.53
N ASN A 44 10.22 13.74 -2.35
CA ASN A 44 11.38 14.64 -2.33
C ASN A 44 12.09 14.78 -3.67
N SER A 45 12.20 13.70 -4.44
CA SER A 45 12.90 13.67 -5.73
C SER A 45 12.15 12.78 -6.72
N PRO A 46 10.98 13.22 -7.22
CA PRO A 46 10.11 12.40 -8.09
C PRO A 46 10.76 11.88 -9.38
N TRP A 47 11.91 12.44 -9.78
CA TRP A 47 12.69 12.02 -10.96
C TRP A 47 13.67 10.88 -10.68
N LEU A 48 14.03 10.64 -9.41
CA LEU A 48 14.89 9.51 -8.98
C LEU A 48 14.08 8.29 -8.56
N ALA A 49 12.76 8.41 -8.50
CA ALA A 49 11.86 7.31 -8.16
C ALA A 49 11.96 6.17 -9.19
N ASP A 50 12.27 4.97 -8.71
CA ASP A 50 12.29 3.73 -9.48
C ASP A 50 11.03 2.88 -9.19
N PRO A 51 10.86 1.69 -9.81
CA PRO A 51 9.69 0.83 -9.57
C PRO A 51 9.48 0.39 -8.11
N ARG A 52 10.46 0.56 -7.21
CA ARG A 52 10.34 0.20 -5.79
C ARG A 52 9.45 1.17 -5.01
N VAL A 53 9.03 2.29 -5.61
CA VAL A 53 7.98 3.15 -5.03
C VAL A 53 6.64 2.43 -4.88
N ASP A 54 6.34 1.50 -5.78
CA ASP A 54 5.10 0.71 -5.72
C ASP A 54 5.19 -0.36 -4.63
N ILE A 55 6.38 -0.89 -4.37
CA ILE A 55 6.63 -1.82 -3.26
C ILE A 55 6.37 -1.14 -1.91
N TYR A 56 6.84 0.09 -1.73
CA TYR A 56 6.50 0.88 -0.55
C TYR A 56 4.99 1.09 -0.42
N SER A 57 4.33 1.44 -1.54
CA SER A 57 2.89 1.70 -1.57
C SER A 57 2.08 0.45 -1.17
N VAL A 58 2.50 -0.73 -1.60
CA VAL A 58 1.92 -2.02 -1.19
C VAL A 58 2.13 -2.27 0.31
N GLY A 59 3.35 -2.02 0.83
CA GLY A 59 3.63 -2.14 2.26
C GLY A 59 2.75 -1.21 3.12
N ALA A 60 2.64 0.05 2.72
CA ALA A 60 1.80 1.05 3.39
C ALA A 60 0.30 0.70 3.34
N LEU A 61 -0.16 0.12 2.22
CA LEU A 61 -1.53 -0.38 2.11
C LEU A 61 -1.77 -1.56 3.05
N ALA A 62 -0.87 -2.53 3.09
CA ALA A 62 -0.98 -3.68 3.99
C ALA A 62 -0.94 -3.26 5.47
N TYR A 63 -0.09 -2.30 5.84
CA TYR A 63 -0.09 -1.68 7.17
C TYR A 63 -1.48 -1.14 7.52
N TYR A 64 -2.09 -0.37 6.61
CA TYR A 64 -3.42 0.19 6.83
C TYR A 64 -4.48 -0.90 7.00
N LEU A 65 -4.43 -1.98 6.22
CA LEU A 65 -5.38 -3.09 6.30
C LEU A 65 -5.26 -3.86 7.61
N LEU A 66 -4.05 -4.06 8.13
CA LEU A 66 -3.82 -4.77 9.39
C LEU A 66 -4.20 -3.95 10.62
N THR A 67 -3.89 -2.64 10.59
CA THR A 67 -4.01 -1.78 11.77
C THR A 67 -5.29 -0.97 11.82
N ALA A 68 -5.95 -0.79 10.66
CA ALA A 68 -6.94 0.24 10.43
C ALA A 68 -6.46 1.68 10.71
N GLN A 69 -5.14 1.90 10.83
CA GLN A 69 -4.51 3.19 11.07
C GLN A 69 -3.76 3.65 9.83
N LEU A 70 -3.81 4.96 9.57
CA LEU A 70 -3.06 5.52 8.45
C LEU A 70 -1.56 5.29 8.66
N PRO A 71 -0.84 4.88 7.60
CA PRO A 71 0.61 4.75 7.69
C PRO A 71 1.23 6.09 8.06
N PRO A 72 2.35 6.07 8.80
CA PRO A 72 3.08 7.27 9.18
C PRO A 72 3.48 8.06 7.93
N LEU A 73 3.50 9.39 8.07
CA LEU A 73 4.05 10.23 7.02
C LEU A 73 5.56 10.24 7.22
N VAL A 74 6.30 9.66 6.28
CA VAL A 74 7.76 9.56 6.35
C VAL A 74 8.36 10.42 5.25
N THR A 75 9.19 11.39 5.63
CA THR A 75 10.00 12.16 4.69
C THR A 75 11.48 11.78 4.83
N VAL A 76 12.28 11.97 3.78
CA VAL A 76 13.72 11.58 3.79
C VAL A 76 14.51 12.33 4.87
N GLY A 77 14.01 13.48 5.34
CA GLY A 77 14.59 14.23 6.47
C GLY A 77 14.25 13.67 7.86
N ASP A 78 13.22 12.83 7.97
CA ASP A 78 12.83 12.14 9.21
C ASP A 78 13.69 10.88 9.46
N ALA A 79 14.69 10.62 8.61
CA ALA A 79 15.65 9.52 8.75
C ALA A 79 16.63 9.70 9.92
N SER A 80 16.49 10.77 10.72
CA SER A 80 17.18 10.91 12.00
C SER A 80 16.64 9.88 13.00
N GLU A 81 17.34 8.76 13.10
CA GLU A 81 17.40 7.81 14.22
C GLU A 81 16.12 7.68 15.07
N GLY A 82 15.30 6.67 14.80
CA GLY A 82 14.55 6.03 15.89
C GLY A 82 13.21 5.39 15.56
N GLU A 83 12.42 5.93 14.65
CA GLU A 83 11.04 5.43 14.46
C GLU A 83 10.71 5.35 12.97
N GLN A 84 11.22 4.32 12.30
CA GLN A 84 10.38 3.72 11.28
C GLN A 84 9.27 2.99 12.04
N PRO A 85 7.98 3.30 11.83
CA PRO A 85 6.90 2.49 12.37
C PRO A 85 6.86 1.20 11.58
N GLY A 86 7.82 0.34 11.88
CA GLY A 86 7.84 -1.02 11.42
C GLY A 86 6.60 -1.69 12.01
N VAL A 87 6.03 -2.61 11.26
CA VAL A 87 4.95 -3.46 11.78
C VAL A 87 5.39 -4.24 13.02
N GLU A 88 6.69 -4.29 13.29
CA GLU A 88 7.34 -4.79 14.51
C GLU A 88 6.92 -4.08 15.81
N THR A 89 6.44 -2.83 15.75
CA THR A 89 5.90 -2.12 16.94
C THR A 89 4.41 -2.40 17.18
N LEU A 90 3.76 -3.10 16.26
CA LEU A 90 2.37 -3.48 16.41
C LEU A 90 2.29 -4.77 17.24
N ASP A 91 1.37 -4.79 18.21
CA ASP A 91 1.03 -5.99 18.99
C ASP A 91 0.28 -6.98 18.08
N LEU A 92 1.06 -7.63 17.23
CA LEU A 92 0.60 -8.56 16.22
C LEU A 92 0.52 -9.97 16.80
N PRO A 93 -0.55 -10.73 16.50
CA PRO A 93 -0.58 -12.16 16.81
C PRO A 93 0.68 -12.86 16.29
N PRO A 94 1.25 -13.84 17.02
CA PRO A 94 2.45 -14.56 16.58
C PRO A 94 2.36 -15.14 15.17
N ALA A 95 1.13 -15.46 14.71
CA ALA A 95 0.86 -15.95 13.37
C ALA A 95 1.14 -14.94 12.24
N VAL A 96 1.21 -13.64 12.52
CA VAL A 96 1.39 -12.58 11.50
C VAL A 96 2.68 -11.77 11.69
N VAL A 97 3.53 -12.13 12.65
CA VAL A 97 4.84 -11.47 12.88
C VAL A 97 5.73 -11.56 11.65
N ASP A 98 5.80 -12.73 11.00
CA ASP A 98 6.59 -12.91 9.78
C ASP A 98 6.09 -11.99 8.65
N PHE A 99 4.77 -11.84 8.52
CA PHE A 99 4.18 -10.90 7.56
C PHE A 99 4.56 -9.46 7.91
N GLY A 100 4.56 -9.11 9.19
CA GLY A 100 5.01 -7.81 9.66
C GLY A 100 6.45 -7.47 9.29
N GLY A 101 7.36 -8.45 9.39
CA GLY A 101 8.74 -8.29 8.92
C GLY A 101 8.82 -7.91 7.44
N ILE A 102 8.08 -8.61 6.58
CA ILE A 102 8.02 -8.29 5.13
C ILE A 102 7.51 -6.87 4.90
N LEU A 103 6.47 -6.45 5.62
CA LEU A 103 5.91 -5.09 5.51
C LEU A 103 6.92 -4.02 5.94
N SER A 104 7.66 -4.28 7.03
CA SER A 104 8.75 -3.43 7.52
C SER A 104 9.79 -3.19 6.42
N VAL A 105 10.25 -4.27 5.77
CA VAL A 105 11.21 -4.19 4.66
C VAL A 105 10.62 -3.43 3.47
N CYS A 106 9.36 -3.67 3.09
CA CYS A 106 8.69 -2.92 2.01
C CYS A 106 8.64 -1.41 2.27
N MET A 107 8.47 -0.99 3.53
CA MET A 107 8.36 0.41 3.95
C MET A 107 9.71 1.05 4.32
N SER A 108 10.84 0.45 3.96
CA SER A 108 12.17 1.03 4.19
C SER A 108 12.30 2.42 3.54
N VAL A 109 12.86 3.39 4.28
CA VAL A 109 13.15 4.75 3.72
C VAL A 109 14.07 4.63 2.52
N GLU A 110 15.17 3.90 2.67
CA GLU A 110 16.14 3.65 1.61
C GLU A 110 15.57 2.64 0.59
N PRO A 111 15.38 3.04 -0.69
CA PRO A 111 14.85 2.14 -1.71
C PRO A 111 15.71 0.88 -1.92
N ALA A 112 17.03 1.00 -1.73
CA ALA A 112 17.95 -0.13 -1.85
C ALA A 112 17.65 -1.29 -0.88
N SER A 113 17.10 -0.98 0.30
CA SER A 113 16.75 -1.94 1.36
C SER A 113 15.46 -2.72 1.10
N ARG A 114 14.63 -2.27 0.15
CA ARG A 114 13.37 -2.94 -0.24
C ARG A 114 13.66 -4.13 -1.17
N PRO A 115 12.70 -5.07 -1.35
CA PRO A 115 12.79 -6.07 -2.41
C PRO A 115 13.10 -5.41 -3.76
N SER A 116 14.01 -6.03 -4.51
CA SER A 116 14.53 -5.43 -5.76
C SER A 116 13.45 -5.26 -6.84
N ASN A 117 12.36 -6.02 -6.76
CA ASN A 117 11.21 -5.98 -7.67
C ASN A 117 10.02 -6.72 -7.04
N MET A 118 8.85 -6.58 -7.68
CA MET A 118 7.61 -7.22 -7.22
C MET A 118 7.68 -8.75 -7.22
N THR A 119 8.43 -9.36 -8.14
CA THR A 119 8.63 -10.82 -8.16
C THR A 119 9.37 -11.30 -6.91
N SER A 120 10.33 -10.54 -6.40
CA SER A 120 11.03 -10.85 -5.15
C SER A 120 10.07 -10.80 -3.96
N LEU A 121 9.23 -9.75 -3.89
CA LEU A 121 8.20 -9.64 -2.85
C LEU A 121 7.20 -10.80 -2.92
N LEU A 122 6.74 -11.16 -4.12
CA LEU A 122 5.82 -12.28 -4.31
C LEU A 122 6.40 -13.60 -3.78
N ARG A 123 7.70 -13.87 -3.98
CA ARG A 123 8.32 -15.09 -3.43
C ARG A 123 8.31 -15.13 -1.90
N GLU A 124 8.51 -13.99 -1.26
CA GLU A 124 8.45 -13.90 0.21
C GLU A 124 7.02 -14.13 0.70
N LEU A 125 6.03 -13.52 0.06
CA LEU A 125 4.62 -13.74 0.39
C LEU A 125 4.19 -15.19 0.13
N ASP A 126 4.64 -15.81 -0.96
CA ASP A 126 4.37 -17.22 -1.27
C ASP A 126 4.94 -18.19 -0.23
N SER A 127 6.00 -17.79 0.48
CA SER A 127 6.52 -18.60 1.58
C SER A 127 5.56 -18.60 2.78
N LEU A 128 4.89 -17.47 3.03
CA LEU A 128 3.90 -17.34 4.09
C LEU A 128 2.59 -18.04 3.75
N THR A 129 2.12 -17.97 2.50
CA THR A 129 0.90 -18.68 2.09
C THR A 129 1.05 -20.20 2.21
N LYS A 130 2.28 -20.73 2.08
CA LYS A 130 2.56 -22.15 2.34
C LYS A 130 2.53 -22.49 3.83
N LYS A 131 3.01 -21.59 4.68
CA LYS A 131 3.01 -21.75 6.15
C LYS A 131 1.61 -21.58 6.74
N PHE A 132 0.82 -20.68 6.17
CA PHE A 132 -0.53 -20.32 6.57
C PHE A 132 -1.46 -20.39 5.33
N PRO A 133 -1.87 -21.59 4.92
CA PRO A 133 -2.73 -21.74 3.76
C PRO A 133 -4.09 -21.09 3.99
N TRP A 134 -4.54 -20.32 3.00
CA TRP A 134 -5.88 -19.77 2.90
C TRP A 134 -6.53 -20.35 1.65
N THR A 135 -7.39 -21.35 1.84
CA THR A 135 -8.03 -22.05 0.72
C THR A 135 -9.32 -21.37 0.30
N VAL A 136 -9.83 -21.75 -0.87
CA VAL A 136 -11.16 -21.31 -1.33
C VAL A 136 -12.25 -21.72 -0.33
N GLY A 137 -12.14 -22.91 0.28
CA GLY A 137 -13.09 -23.35 1.31
C GLY A 137 -13.04 -22.51 2.59
N ASP A 138 -11.84 -22.08 3.01
CA ASP A 138 -11.68 -21.18 4.16
C ASP A 138 -12.31 -19.82 3.87
N SER A 139 -12.10 -19.30 2.66
CA SER A 139 -12.72 -18.07 2.17
C SER A 139 -14.23 -18.15 2.21
N GLU A 140 -14.82 -19.16 1.57
CA GLU A 140 -16.27 -19.36 1.52
C GLU A 140 -16.87 -19.45 2.92
N LEU A 141 -16.25 -20.24 3.81
CA LEU A 141 -16.70 -20.38 5.19
C LEU A 141 -16.63 -19.04 5.93
N TRP A 142 -15.52 -18.31 5.84
CA TRP A 142 -15.36 -17.04 6.52
C TRP A 142 -16.37 -16.01 6.02
N TRP A 143 -16.52 -15.86 4.71
CA TRP A 143 -17.47 -14.92 4.13
C TRP A 143 -18.92 -15.28 4.47
N SER A 144 -19.29 -16.57 4.47
CA SER A 144 -20.65 -16.99 4.88
C SER A 144 -21.02 -16.55 6.30
N GLN A 145 -20.03 -16.42 7.19
CA GLN A 145 -20.23 -16.04 8.59
C GLN A 145 -20.14 -14.52 8.82
N HIS A 146 -19.41 -13.79 7.97
CA HIS A 146 -19.07 -12.38 8.22
C HIS A 146 -19.67 -11.39 7.23
N GLU A 147 -20.06 -11.82 6.02
CA GLU A 147 -20.48 -10.95 4.92
C GLU A 147 -21.61 -10.00 5.31
N GLU A 148 -22.69 -10.53 5.90
CA GLU A 148 -23.86 -9.71 6.24
C GLU A 148 -23.51 -8.57 7.22
N LYS A 149 -22.69 -8.89 8.23
CA LYS A 149 -22.22 -7.91 9.22
C LYS A 149 -21.35 -6.85 8.57
N LEU A 150 -20.40 -7.25 7.73
CA LEU A 150 -19.51 -6.31 7.03
C LEU A 150 -20.28 -5.41 6.06
N LEU A 151 -21.21 -5.96 5.30
CA LEU A 151 -22.04 -5.17 4.37
C LEU A 151 -22.89 -4.15 5.13
N LYS A 152 -23.43 -4.48 6.31
CA LYS A 152 -24.12 -3.51 7.17
C LYS A 152 -23.18 -2.38 7.61
N LEU A 153 -21.97 -2.70 8.06
CA LEU A 153 -20.97 -1.71 8.49
C LEU A 153 -20.54 -0.79 7.33
N VAL A 154 -20.24 -1.37 6.16
CA VAL A 154 -19.84 -0.61 4.97
C VAL A 154 -20.96 0.32 4.52
N ARG A 155 -22.22 -0.16 4.47
CA ARG A 155 -23.38 0.67 4.12
C ARG A 155 -23.60 1.79 5.12
N ALA A 156 -23.51 1.51 6.42
CA ALA A 156 -23.64 2.51 7.47
C ALA A 156 -22.57 3.60 7.33
N LYS A 157 -21.29 3.20 7.15
CA LYS A 157 -20.18 4.15 6.94
C LYS A 157 -20.36 4.97 5.67
N ARG A 158 -20.81 4.35 4.57
CA ARG A 158 -21.09 5.06 3.31
C ARG A 158 -22.20 6.10 3.48
N ASN A 159 -23.24 5.79 4.24
CA ASN A 159 -24.35 6.72 4.48
C ASN A 159 -23.98 7.89 5.42
N GLN A 160 -22.88 7.76 6.18
CA GLN A 160 -22.32 8.83 7.00
C GLN A 160 -21.36 9.73 6.22
N LEU A 161 -20.90 9.30 5.03
CA LEU A 161 -20.10 10.16 4.17
C LEU A 161 -21.02 11.21 3.52
N PRO A 162 -20.62 12.49 3.50
CA PRO A 162 -21.41 13.53 2.85
C PRO A 162 -21.67 13.17 1.39
N VAL A 163 -22.94 13.29 0.98
CA VAL A 163 -23.44 12.94 -0.37
C VAL A 163 -22.74 13.73 -1.49
N ASP A 164 -22.04 14.82 -1.14
CA ASP A 164 -21.25 15.66 -2.04
C ASP A 164 -19.87 15.08 -2.42
N GLY A 165 -19.66 13.77 -2.22
CA GLY A 165 -18.47 13.03 -2.68
C GLY A 165 -18.26 13.07 -4.20
N ASP A 166 -19.29 13.45 -4.96
CA ASP A 166 -19.20 13.64 -6.41
C ASP A 166 -18.41 14.88 -6.85
N LYS A 167 -18.11 15.79 -5.93
CA LYS A 167 -17.31 16.99 -6.23
C LYS A 167 -15.82 16.83 -5.97
N LEU A 168 -15.41 15.85 -5.16
CA LEU A 168 -14.00 15.67 -4.77
C LEU A 168 -13.16 15.04 -5.90
N TRP A 169 -13.73 14.15 -6.72
CA TRP A 169 -13.00 13.53 -7.83
C TRP A 169 -12.98 14.40 -9.12
N ARG A 170 -14.00 15.25 -9.34
CA ARG A 170 -14.07 16.12 -10.55
C ARG A 170 -13.04 17.26 -10.57
N ARG A 171 -12.41 17.60 -9.45
CA ARG A 171 -11.43 18.70 -9.37
C ARG A 171 -9.98 18.28 -9.62
N ALA A 172 -9.68 16.98 -9.68
CA ALA A 172 -8.34 16.47 -9.96
C ALA A 172 -8.07 16.22 -11.46
N GLY A 173 -9.05 16.50 -12.34
CA GLY A 173 -9.00 16.21 -13.78
C GLY A 173 -9.18 17.43 -14.69
N LYS A 174 -8.75 18.62 -14.28
CA LYS A 174 -8.60 19.78 -15.17
C LYS A 174 -7.19 20.32 -15.12
#